data_AF-A0A084QVQ4-F1
#
_entry.id   AF-A0A084QVQ4-F1
#
_cell.length_a   1.000
_cell.length_b   1.000
_cell.length_c   1.000
_cell.angle_alpha   90.00
_cell.angle_beta   90.00
_cell.angle_gamma   90.00
#
_symmetry.space_group_name_H-M   'P 1'
#
loop_
_entity.id
_entity.type
_entity.pdbx_description
1 polymer ?
#
loop_
_entity_poly.entity_id
_entity_poly.type
_entity_poly.pdbx_seq_one_letter_code
_entity_poly.pdbx_strand_id
1 'polypeptide(L)'
;MADSFNPFPGVTGSCFRQVDENTLVKYGPSVTLAEAEAMNFVSRQTSVKCPKVIGAYELNGNAYILMSFVRGKSLKTFWKDATKDEKERVIGQLQCYLSEMRSIKGDYVGGFNLSPCVAG
;
A
#
# COMPACT_ATOMS: atom_id res chain seq x y z
N MET A 1 -10.09 20.28 29.86
CA MET A 1 -9.54 18.91 29.82
C MET A 1 -9.58 18.46 28.38
N ALA A 2 -8.45 18.44 27.69
CA ALA A 2 -8.36 17.88 26.35
C ALA A 2 -7.98 16.40 26.50
N ASP A 3 -8.78 15.51 25.93
CA ASP A 3 -8.46 14.08 25.82
C ASP A 3 -7.10 13.93 25.11
N SER A 4 -6.07 13.59 25.89
CA SER A 4 -4.67 13.58 25.46
C SER A 4 -4.24 12.31 24.75
N PHE A 5 -5.18 11.43 24.39
CA PHE A 5 -4.87 10.29 23.55
C PHE A 5 -4.96 10.72 22.08
N ASN A 6 -3.85 11.21 21.53
CA ASN A 6 -3.68 11.22 20.08
C ASN A 6 -3.13 9.84 19.65
N PRO A 7 -3.96 8.92 19.11
CA PRO A 7 -3.50 7.63 18.63
C PRO A 7 -2.50 7.71 17.46
N PHE A 8 -2.37 8.89 16.84
CA PHE A 8 -1.59 9.14 15.64
C PHE A 8 -0.71 10.38 15.84
N PRO A 9 0.42 10.25 16.56
CA PRO A 9 1.34 11.36 16.78
C PRO A 9 1.84 11.93 15.45
N GLY A 10 2.22 13.22 15.46
CA GLY A 10 2.78 13.88 14.28
C GLY A 10 4.03 13.16 13.80
N VAL A 11 4.11 12.90 12.49
CA VAL A 11 5.17 12.11 11.84
C VAL A 11 5.65 12.83 10.59
N THR A 12 6.94 12.71 10.27
CA THR A 12 7.58 13.39 9.11
C THR A 12 7.32 12.69 7.78
N GLY A 13 6.67 11.52 7.80
CA GLY A 13 6.35 10.74 6.59
C GLY A 13 5.21 9.77 6.86
N SER A 14 5.09 8.73 6.03
CA SER A 14 4.08 7.70 6.27
C SER A 14 4.47 6.79 7.43
N CYS A 15 3.53 6.60 8.35
CA CYS A 15 3.62 5.65 9.46
C CYS A 15 2.53 4.60 9.37
N PHE A 16 2.75 3.50 10.06
CA PHE A 16 1.81 2.38 10.13
C PHE A 16 1.53 2.07 11.59
N ARG A 17 0.25 1.89 11.93
CA ARG A 17 -0.21 1.49 13.25
C ARG A 17 -1.14 0.30 13.12
N GLN A 18 -0.77 -0.82 13.72
CA GLN A 18 -1.64 -1.99 13.79
C GLN A 18 -2.79 -1.70 14.78
N VAL A 19 -4.02 -1.95 14.35
CA VAL A 19 -5.23 -1.75 15.16
C VAL A 19 -5.58 -3.04 15.89
N ASP A 20 -5.50 -4.17 15.18
CA ASP A 20 -5.73 -5.51 15.68
C ASP A 20 -4.90 -6.53 14.87
N GLU A 21 -5.08 -7.83 15.12
CA GLU A 21 -4.33 -8.90 14.46
C GLU A 21 -4.40 -8.90 12.93
N ASN A 22 -5.46 -8.35 12.35
CA ASN A 22 -5.78 -8.41 10.93
C ASN A 22 -5.96 -7.04 10.28
N THR A 23 -5.80 -5.95 11.03
CA THR A 23 -6.09 -4.59 10.56
C THR A 23 -4.95 -3.63 10.89
N LEU A 24 -4.61 -2.77 9.93
CA LEU A 24 -3.54 -1.79 10.03
C LEU A 24 -3.97 -0.47 9.41
N VAL A 25 -3.54 0.64 10.03
CA VAL A 25 -3.75 1.99 9.55
C VAL A 25 -2.44 2.54 9.03
N LYS A 26 -2.41 2.99 7.78
CA LYS A 26 -1.36 3.87 7.25
C LYS A 26 -1.79 5.33 7.41
N TYR A 27 -0.91 6.19 7.88
CA TYR A 27 -1.20 7.61 8.05
C TYR A 27 0.05 8.48 7.94
N GLY A 28 -0.13 9.79 7.73
CA GLY A 28 0.94 10.77 7.74
C GLY A 28 0.92 11.71 6.53
N PRO A 29 1.82 12.72 6.47
CA PRO A 29 1.74 13.80 5.49
C PRO A 29 1.90 13.36 4.03
N SER A 30 2.54 12.21 3.79
CA SER A 30 2.75 11.66 2.43
C SER A 30 1.71 10.61 2.02
N VAL A 31 0.74 10.31 2.89
CA VAL A 31 -0.34 9.36 2.59
C VAL A 31 -1.45 10.12 1.87
N THR A 32 -1.99 9.53 0.81
CA THR A 32 -3.05 10.13 0.00
C THR A 32 -4.22 9.18 -0.18
N LEU A 33 -5.42 9.70 -0.43
CA LEU A 33 -6.57 8.87 -0.79
C LEU A 33 -6.36 8.14 -2.13
N ALA A 34 -5.59 8.74 -3.05
CA ALA A 34 -5.21 8.13 -4.32
C ALA A 34 -4.42 6.82 -4.11
N GLU A 35 -3.64 6.68 -3.03
CA GLU A 35 -2.97 5.43 -2.70
C GLU A 35 -3.98 4.31 -2.40
N ALA A 36 -5.03 4.61 -1.63
CA ALA A 36 -6.09 3.65 -1.31
C ALA A 36 -6.87 3.24 -2.57
N GLU A 37 -7.21 4.21 -3.42
CA GLU A 37 -7.88 3.96 -4.69
C GLU A 37 -7.03 3.11 -5.63
N ALA A 38 -5.73 3.42 -5.76
CA ALA A 38 -4.80 2.64 -6.57
C ALA A 38 -4.67 1.19 -6.07
N MET A 39 -4.56 0.97 -4.75
CA MET A 39 -4.54 -0.38 -4.18
C MET A 39 -5.81 -1.16 -4.50
N ASN A 40 -6.98 -0.53 -4.31
CA ASN A 40 -8.27 -1.15 -4.62
C ASN A 40 -8.42 -1.44 -6.13
N PHE A 41 -7.99 -0.52 -6.99
CA PHE A 41 -8.02 -0.71 -8.44
C PHE A 41 -7.12 -1.88 -8.88
N VAL A 42 -5.84 -1.90 -8.47
CA VAL A 42 -4.91 -2.98 -8.81
C VAL A 42 -5.41 -4.33 -8.29
N SER A 43 -5.99 -4.38 -7.08
CA SER A 43 -6.55 -5.61 -6.50
C SER A 43 -7.68 -6.23 -7.32
N ARG A 44 -8.44 -5.40 -8.05
CA ARG A 44 -9.58 -5.83 -8.86
C ARG A 44 -9.17 -6.23 -10.28
N GLN A 45 -8.10 -5.63 -10.79
CA GLN A 45 -7.64 -5.81 -12.17
C GLN A 45 -6.55 -6.88 -12.31
N THR A 46 -5.90 -7.27 -11.21
CA THR A 46 -4.72 -8.15 -11.24
C THR A 46 -4.78 -9.19 -10.11
N SER A 47 -3.90 -10.19 -10.19
CA SER A 47 -3.69 -11.20 -9.14
C SER A 47 -2.77 -10.72 -8.02
N VAL A 48 -2.24 -9.49 -8.12
CA VAL A 48 -1.31 -8.90 -7.15
C VAL A 48 -1.93 -8.92 -5.76
N LYS A 49 -1.21 -9.53 -4.81
CA LYS A 49 -1.59 -9.57 -3.40
C LYS A 49 -1.21 -8.24 -2.73
N CYS A 50 -2.11 -7.26 -2.80
CA CYS A 50 -2.03 -6.04 -2.01
C CYS A 50 -2.95 -6.11 -0.77
N PRO A 51 -2.72 -5.27 0.25
CA PRO A 51 -3.67 -5.10 1.36
C PRO A 51 -5.06 -4.71 0.85
N LYS A 52 -6.10 -5.36 1.37
CA LYS A 52 -7.49 -4.98 1.11
C LYS A 52 -7.80 -3.68 1.86
N VAL A 53 -8.15 -2.64 1.13
CA VAL A 53 -8.63 -1.38 1.72
C VAL A 53 -9.99 -1.62 2.36
N ILE A 54 -10.10 -1.31 3.66
CA ILE A 54 -11.34 -1.36 4.44
C ILE A 54 -12.00 0.03 4.42
N GLY A 55 -11.19 1.09 4.52
CA GLY A 55 -11.66 2.46 4.40
C GLY A 55 -10.49 3.43 4.26
N ALA A 56 -10.74 4.61 3.70
CA ALA A 56 -9.78 5.70 3.63
C ALA A 56 -10.49 7.04 3.87
N TYR A 57 -9.88 7.91 4.66
CA TYR A 57 -10.46 9.21 5.01
C TYR A 57 -9.36 10.23 5.33
N GLU A 58 -9.68 11.51 5.23
CA GLU A 58 -8.81 12.60 5.65
C GLU A 58 -9.24 13.15 7.00
N LEU A 59 -8.27 13.40 7.88
CA LEU A 59 -8.48 14.02 9.17
C LEU A 59 -7.33 14.98 9.45
N ASN A 60 -7.66 16.25 9.74
CA ASN A 60 -6.68 17.30 10.05
C ASN A 60 -5.55 17.43 8.99
N GLY A 61 -5.91 17.32 7.70
CA GLY A 61 -4.97 17.44 6.58
C GLY A 61 -4.08 16.22 6.34
N ASN A 62 -4.27 15.12 7.06
CA ASN A 62 -3.56 13.86 6.81
C ASN A 62 -4.55 12.80 6.33
N ALA A 63 -4.17 12.01 5.33
CA ALA A 63 -4.95 10.84 4.94
C ALA A 63 -4.64 9.64 5.85
N TYR A 64 -5.67 8.83 6.08
CA TYR A 64 -5.64 7.60 6.85
C TYR A 64 -6.21 6.49 5.98
N ILE A 65 -5.48 5.39 5.86
CA ILE A 65 -5.89 4.21 5.10
C ILE A 65 -5.98 3.03 6.06
N LEU A 66 -7.20 2.61 6.37
CA LEU A 66 -7.49 1.39 7.11
C LEU A 66 -7.51 0.21 6.12
N MET A 67 -6.65 -0.77 6.36
CA MET A 67 -6.46 -1.89 5.45
C MET A 67 -6.14 -3.20 6.17
N SER A 68 -6.31 -4.32 5.47
CA SER A 68 -5.96 -5.63 6.02
C SER A 68 -4.46 -5.75 6.27
N PHE A 69 -4.07 -6.34 7.40
CA PHE A 69 -2.69 -6.67 7.68
C PHE A 69 -2.26 -7.94 6.92
N VAL A 70 -1.23 -7.82 6.09
CA VAL A 70 -0.66 -8.94 5.33
C VAL A 70 0.56 -9.49 6.08
N ARG A 71 0.41 -10.68 6.66
CA ARG A 71 1.51 -11.38 7.33
C ARG A 71 2.53 -11.86 6.31
N GLY A 72 3.81 -11.60 6.57
CA GLY A 72 4.89 -12.06 5.70
C GLY A 72 6.26 -11.63 6.17
N LYS A 73 7.29 -12.17 5.51
CA LYS A 73 8.67 -11.70 5.66
C LYS A 73 8.96 -10.71 4.55
N SER A 74 9.72 -9.66 4.86
CA SER A 74 10.22 -8.77 3.81
C SER A 74 11.05 -9.58 2.81
N LEU A 75 11.00 -9.20 1.53
CA LEU A 75 11.78 -9.86 0.49
C LEU A 75 13.28 -9.83 0.85
N LYS A 76 13.78 -8.72 1.40
CA LYS A 76 15.17 -8.56 1.86
C LYS A 76 15.57 -9.62 2.90
N THR A 77 14.70 -9.91 3.86
CA THR A 77 14.96 -10.93 4.89
C THR A 77 14.89 -12.32 4.28
N PHE A 78 13.84 -12.60 3.50
CA PHE A 78 13.64 -13.89 2.85
C PHE A 78 14.77 -14.26 1.89
N TRP A 79 15.29 -13.30 1.12
CA TRP A 79 16.28 -13.55 0.06
C TRP A 79 17.62 -14.10 0.57
N LYS A 80 17.98 -13.79 1.82
CA LYS A 80 19.24 -14.23 2.44
C LYS A 80 19.28 -15.75 2.61
N ASP A 81 18.15 -16.32 3.02
CA ASP A 81 18.05 -17.74 3.39
C ASP A 81 17.38 -18.59 2.29
N ALA A 82 16.83 -17.95 1.26
CA ALA A 82 16.12 -18.62 0.18
C ALA A 82 17.07 -19.42 -0.74
N THR A 83 16.64 -20.64 -1.04
CA THR A 83 17.24 -21.54 -2.04
C THR A 83 17.13 -20.97 -3.45
N LYS A 84 17.86 -21.55 -4.40
CA LYS A 84 17.77 -21.16 -5.82
C LYS A 84 16.35 -21.30 -6.35
N ASP A 85 15.72 -22.45 -6.10
CA ASP A 85 14.37 -22.73 -6.58
C ASP A 85 13.32 -21.79 -5.97
N GLU A 86 13.48 -21.39 -4.70
CA GLU A 86 12.59 -20.40 -4.07
C GLU A 86 12.75 -19.01 -4.70
N LYS A 87 13.99 -18.60 -5.00
CA LYS A 87 14.27 -17.33 -5.69
C LYS A 87 13.65 -17.31 -7.08
N GLU A 88 13.80 -18.41 -7.84
CA GLU A 88 13.19 -18.55 -9.16
C GLU A 88 11.66 -18.45 -9.10
N ARG A 89 11.02 -19.09 -8.12
CA ARG A 89 9.57 -18.96 -7.89
C ARG A 89 9.14 -17.52 -7.61
N VAL A 90 9.87 -16.80 -6.74
CA VAL A 90 9.56 -15.39 -6.43
C VAL A 90 9.76 -14.50 -7.65
N ILE A 91 10.82 -14.71 -8.43
CA ILE A 91 11.06 -13.97 -9.67
C ILE A 91 9.92 -14.20 -10.66
N GLY A 92 9.51 -15.45 -10.86
CA GLY A 92 8.37 -15.79 -11.73
C GLY A 92 7.08 -15.11 -11.28
N GLN A 93 6.80 -15.12 -9.98
CA GLN A 93 5.63 -14.43 -9.42
C GLN A 93 5.68 -12.91 -9.68
N LEU A 94 6.82 -12.26 -9.44
CA LEU A 94 6.99 -10.83 -9.69
C LEU A 94 6.86 -10.48 -11.17
N GLN A 95 7.36 -11.34 -12.07
CA GLN A 95 7.18 -11.17 -13.51
C GLN A 95 5.71 -11.22 -13.91
N CYS A 96 4.94 -12.19 -13.38
CA CYS A 96 3.50 -12.26 -13.61
C CYS A 96 2.79 -11.00 -13.12
N TYR A 97 3.06 -10.57 -11.89
CA TYR A 97 2.48 -9.34 -11.32
C TYR A 97 2.79 -8.09 -12.15
N LEU A 98 4.04 -7.90 -12.56
CA LEU A 98 4.43 -6.78 -13.41
C LEU A 98 3.78 -6.86 -14.80
N SER A 99 3.64 -8.05 -15.37
CA SER A 99 2.96 -8.25 -16.64
C SER A 99 1.50 -7.86 -16.57
N GLU A 100 0.79 -8.31 -15.53
CA GLU A 100 -0.62 -7.97 -15.29
C GLU A 100 -0.81 -6.48 -15.04
N MET A 101 0.02 -5.85 -14.21
CA MET A 101 -0.08 -4.40 -13.99
C MET A 101 0.19 -3.60 -15.27
N ARG A 102 1.12 -4.03 -16.12
CA ARG A 102 1.42 -3.38 -17.42
C ARG A 102 0.39 -3.66 -18.50
N SER A 103 -0.44 -4.69 -18.34
CA SER A 103 -1.50 -4.99 -19.30
C SER A 103 -2.71 -4.06 -19.13
N ILE A 104 -2.86 -3.45 -17.94
CA ILE A 104 -3.85 -2.41 -17.68
C ILE A 104 -3.63 -1.26 -18.66
N LYS A 105 -4.69 -0.91 -19.41
CA LYS A 105 -4.71 0.21 -20.35
C LYS A 105 -5.39 1.42 -19.74
N GLY A 106 -4.96 2.60 -20.16
CA GLY A 106 -5.58 3.87 -19.81
C GLY A 106 -5.18 4.95 -20.80
N ASP A 107 -6.02 5.97 -20.90
CA ASP A 107 -5.84 7.09 -21.84
C ASP A 107 -5.12 8.29 -21.19
N TYR A 108 -4.65 8.10 -19.95
CA TYR A 108 -4.01 9.12 -19.14
C TYR A 108 -2.78 8.59 -18.41
N VAL A 109 -1.71 9.38 -18.41
CA VAL A 109 -0.48 9.11 -17.64
C VAL A 109 -0.39 10.13 -16.52
N GLY A 110 -0.68 9.69 -15.29
CA GLY A 110 -0.62 10.51 -14.09
C GLY A 110 -1.13 9.77 -12.87
N GLY A 111 -1.43 10.52 -11.81
CA GLY A 111 -2.00 9.97 -10.59
C GLY A 111 -3.45 9.52 -10.78
N PHE A 112 -3.96 8.77 -9.80
CA PHE A 112 -5.36 8.36 -9.78
C PHE A 112 -6.29 9.59 -9.77
N ASN A 113 -7.50 9.46 -10.32
CA ASN A 113 -8.44 10.56 -10.56
C ASN A 113 -7.92 11.68 -11.48
N LEU A 114 -7.10 11.34 -12.47
CA LEU A 114 -6.55 12.28 -13.47
C LEU A 114 -5.70 13.40 -12.86
N SER A 115 -5.13 13.15 -11.69
CA SER A 115 -4.23 14.09 -11.04
C SER A 115 -2.89 14.13 -11.79
N PRO A 116 -2.30 15.32 -11.97
CA PRO A 116 -1.02 15.45 -12.68
C PRO A 116 0.09 14.67 -11.98
N CYS A 117 1.07 14.21 -12.76
CA CYS A 117 2.32 13.71 -12.21
C CYS A 117 2.98 14.80 -11.36
N VAL A 118 3.10 14.58 -10.06
CA VAL A 118 3.89 15.41 -9.16
C VAL A 118 5.26 14.78 -8.99
N ALA A 119 6.32 15.55 -9.25
CA ALA A 119 7.67 15.14 -8.89
C ALA A 119 7.76 15.13 -7.35
N GLY A 120 8.04 13.95 -6.78
CA GLY A 120 8.26 13.76 -5.35
C GLY A 120 9.65 14.18 -4.90
#